data_AF-A0A2E9E1C6-F1
#
_entry.id   AF-A0A2E9E1C6-F1
#
_cell.length_a   1.000
_cell.length_b   1.000
_cell.length_c   1.000
_cell.angle_alpha   90.00
_cell.angle_beta   90.00
_cell.angle_gamma   90.00
#
_symmetry.space_group_name_H-M   'P 1'
#
loop_
_entity.id
_entity.type
_entity.pdbx_description
1 polymer ?
#
loop_
_entity_poly.entity_id
_entity_poly.type
_entity_poly.pdbx_seq_one_letter_code
_entity_poly.pdbx_strand_id
1 'polypeptide(L)'
;MNYINKLFSYSVIILSFVILQSRAPATADDFAFSFEWGDIPRCTTGSPTDVDNPIFTLSNLPAGTVEIDFKLRDLDAPSWFHGGGTIQYVGEDVIQPGAFRYKSPCPPSGKHRYRWKATAKNADGDVLAEAKSIKHYP
;
A
#
# COMPACT_ATOMS: atom_id res chain seq x y z
N MET A 1 -55.47 60.72 33.77
CA MET A 1 -56.09 60.08 32.58
C MET A 1 -55.18 58.93 32.18
N ASN A 2 -55.68 57.71 32.36
CA ASN A 2 -54.96 56.43 32.24
C ASN A 2 -54.50 56.16 30.80
N TYR A 3 -53.32 55.57 30.59
CA TYR A 3 -53.18 54.48 29.60
C TYR A 3 -52.03 53.54 30.00
N ILE A 4 -52.44 52.32 30.33
CA ILE A 4 -51.65 51.14 30.65
C ILE A 4 -51.18 50.53 29.32
N ASN A 5 -49.87 50.36 29.10
CA ASN A 5 -49.38 49.59 27.97
C ASN A 5 -48.74 48.28 28.46
N LYS A 6 -49.37 47.19 27.99
CA LYS A 6 -49.11 45.80 28.32
C LYS A 6 -47.71 45.37 27.90
N LEU A 7 -47.01 44.71 28.83
CA LEU A 7 -45.85 43.85 28.59
C LEU A 7 -46.24 42.73 27.63
N PHE A 8 -45.68 42.74 26.42
CA PHE A 8 -45.62 41.54 25.58
C PHE A 8 -44.34 40.79 25.90
N SER A 9 -44.47 39.76 26.73
CA SER A 9 -43.40 38.82 27.05
C SER A 9 -43.21 37.89 25.85
N TYR A 10 -42.21 38.17 25.02
CA TYR A 10 -41.79 37.25 23.96
C TYR A 10 -40.82 36.23 24.55
N SER A 11 -41.34 35.10 25.01
CA SER A 11 -40.52 33.93 25.32
C SER A 11 -39.95 33.37 24.01
N VAL A 12 -38.75 33.79 23.65
CA VAL A 12 -37.98 33.18 22.56
C VAL A 12 -37.47 31.83 23.06
N ILE A 13 -38.21 30.75 22.75
CA ILE A 13 -37.75 29.39 22.97
C ILE A 13 -36.74 29.08 21.86
N ILE A 14 -35.45 29.22 22.15
CA ILE A 14 -34.37 28.76 21.27
C ILE A 14 -34.31 27.24 21.40
N LEU A 15 -34.93 26.53 20.46
CA LEU A 15 -34.82 25.08 20.35
C LEU A 15 -33.43 24.75 19.75
N SER A 16 -32.44 24.57 20.61
CA SER A 16 -31.10 24.15 20.21
C SER A 16 -31.14 22.70 19.67
N PHE A 17 -31.16 22.57 18.34
CA PHE A 17 -31.08 21.29 17.65
C PHE A 17 -29.64 20.76 17.76
N VAL A 18 -29.37 19.93 18.77
CA VAL A 18 -28.07 19.25 18.89
C VAL A 18 -28.03 18.14 17.83
N ILE A 19 -27.39 18.42 16.70
CA ILE A 19 -27.13 17.42 15.66
C ILE A 19 -26.08 16.46 16.20
N LEU A 20 -26.54 15.28 16.66
CA LEU A 20 -25.67 14.18 17.04
C LEU A 20 -25.05 13.60 15.75
N GLN A 21 -23.92 14.15 15.30
CA GLN A 21 -23.17 13.59 14.19
C GLN A 21 -22.60 12.23 14.62
N SER A 22 -23.21 11.15 14.13
CA SER A 22 -22.64 9.81 14.20
C SER A 22 -21.34 9.79 13.39
N ARG A 23 -20.20 9.80 14.09
CA ARG A 23 -18.92 9.46 13.45
C ARG A 23 -18.92 7.96 13.19
N ALA A 24 -19.08 7.56 11.93
CA ALA A 24 -18.75 6.20 11.53
C ALA A 24 -17.25 5.98 11.82
N PRO A 25 -16.85 4.83 12.40
CA PRO A 25 -15.45 4.50 12.51
C PRO A 25 -14.87 4.39 11.09
N ALA A 26 -13.83 5.18 10.79
CA ALA A 26 -13.04 4.96 9.59
C ALA A 26 -12.25 3.67 9.79
N THR A 27 -12.61 2.62 9.07
CA THR A 27 -11.74 1.45 8.95
C THR A 27 -10.56 1.86 8.09
N ALA A 28 -9.33 1.73 8.61
CA ALA A 28 -8.17 1.79 7.74
C ALA A 28 -8.24 0.60 6.78
N ASP A 29 -8.04 0.86 5.48
CA ASP A 29 -7.95 -0.20 4.48
C ASP A 29 -6.73 -1.09 4.76
N ASP A 30 -6.77 -2.35 4.32
CA ASP A 30 -5.65 -3.28 4.47
C ASP A 30 -4.39 -2.78 3.76
N PHE A 31 -3.21 -3.21 4.25
CA PHE A 31 -1.95 -2.96 3.58
C PHE A 31 -2.01 -3.50 2.13
N ALA A 32 -1.73 -2.61 1.19
CA ALA A 32 -1.64 -2.93 -0.22
C ALA A 32 -0.43 -2.24 -0.86
N PHE A 33 -0.06 -2.72 -2.03
CA PHE A 33 0.89 -2.01 -2.89
C PHE A 33 0.63 -2.33 -4.37
N SER A 34 1.04 -1.42 -5.24
CA SER A 34 1.16 -1.64 -6.67
C SER A 34 2.62 -1.58 -7.09
N PHE A 35 2.94 -2.10 -8.27
CA PHE A 35 4.30 -1.97 -8.81
C PHE A 35 4.29 -1.70 -10.29
N GLU A 36 5.27 -0.94 -10.77
CA GLU A 36 5.56 -0.74 -12.19
C GLU A 36 6.95 -1.30 -12.50
N TRP A 37 7.05 -2.12 -13.56
CA TRP A 37 8.32 -2.70 -13.97
C TRP A 37 9.39 -1.65 -14.30
N GLY A 38 8.98 -0.42 -14.66
CA GLY A 38 9.88 0.62 -15.12
C GLY A 38 10.57 0.23 -16.43
N ASP A 39 11.80 0.71 -16.60
CA ASP A 39 12.65 0.38 -17.75
C ASP A 39 13.37 -0.97 -17.54
N ILE A 40 12.59 -2.04 -17.38
CA ILE A 40 13.16 -3.38 -17.24
C ILE A 40 13.62 -3.91 -18.61
N PRO A 41 14.87 -4.40 -18.74
CA PRO A 41 15.33 -5.02 -19.98
C PRO A 41 14.46 -6.22 -20.34
N ARG A 42 14.12 -6.38 -21.63
CA ARG A 42 13.45 -7.58 -22.14
C ARG A 42 14.39 -8.79 -22.14
N CYS A 43 13.86 -9.94 -21.77
CA CYS A 43 14.59 -11.20 -21.73
C CYS A 43 13.70 -12.36 -22.17
N THR A 44 14.11 -13.02 -23.27
CA THR A 44 13.41 -14.17 -23.86
C THR A 44 14.34 -15.36 -24.08
N THR A 45 15.59 -15.27 -23.63
CA THR A 45 16.63 -16.29 -23.82
C THR A 45 16.60 -17.39 -22.75
N GLY A 46 15.79 -17.22 -21.69
CA GLY A 46 15.81 -18.09 -20.50
C GLY A 46 16.95 -17.83 -19.52
N SER A 47 17.80 -16.81 -19.77
CA SER A 47 18.96 -16.48 -18.92
C SER A 47 18.76 -15.13 -18.22
N PRO A 48 18.25 -15.10 -16.97
CA PRO A 48 17.99 -13.87 -16.25
C PRO A 48 19.27 -13.16 -15.79
N THR A 49 19.21 -11.84 -15.65
CA THR A 49 20.28 -11.02 -15.05
C THR A 49 19.81 -10.39 -13.76
N ASP A 50 20.74 -9.88 -12.94
CA ASP A 50 20.34 -9.09 -11.78
C ASP A 50 19.96 -7.69 -12.23
N VAL A 51 18.78 -7.22 -11.84
CA VAL A 51 18.27 -5.87 -12.09
C VAL A 51 17.83 -5.23 -10.78
N ASP A 52 17.71 -3.91 -10.77
CA ASP A 52 17.17 -3.18 -9.63
C ASP A 52 15.67 -3.43 -9.48
N ASN A 53 15.17 -3.31 -8.25
CA ASN A 53 13.75 -3.48 -7.93
C ASN A 53 12.84 -2.57 -8.80
N PRO A 54 11.59 -2.99 -9.07
CA PRO A 54 10.62 -2.12 -9.73
C PRO A 54 10.24 -0.94 -8.84
N ILE A 55 9.48 0.01 -9.40
CA ILE A 55 8.84 1.05 -8.60
C ILE A 55 7.72 0.39 -7.81
N PHE A 56 7.74 0.48 -6.49
CA PHE A 56 6.63 0.06 -5.63
C PHE A 56 5.91 1.28 -5.06
N THR A 57 4.58 1.32 -5.13
CA THR A 57 3.76 2.33 -4.45
C THR A 57 2.97 1.65 -3.33
N LEU A 58 3.27 2.02 -2.09
CA LEU A 58 2.69 1.48 -0.87
C LEU A 58 1.39 2.22 -0.52
N SER A 59 0.48 1.53 0.15
CA SER A 59 -0.75 2.12 0.68
C SER A 59 -1.16 1.39 1.95
N ASN A 60 -1.56 2.15 2.98
CA ASN A 60 -2.00 1.61 4.27
C ASN A 60 -0.96 0.70 4.96
N LEU A 61 0.31 1.09 4.92
CA LEU A 61 1.35 0.38 5.64
C LEU A 61 1.05 0.43 7.16
N PRO A 62 1.13 -0.69 7.91
CA PRO A 62 0.81 -0.68 9.33
C PRO A 62 1.75 0.23 10.13
N ALA A 63 1.20 0.93 11.13
CA ALA A 63 1.99 1.70 12.07
C ALA A 63 3.02 0.80 12.79
N GLY A 64 4.23 1.31 13.00
CA GLY A 64 5.33 0.55 13.60
C GLY A 64 6.12 -0.31 12.62
N THR A 65 5.77 -0.30 11.33
CA THR A 65 6.65 -0.90 10.30
C THR A 65 7.99 -0.17 10.26
N VAL A 66 9.09 -0.92 10.29
CA VAL A 66 10.46 -0.41 10.11
C VAL A 66 11.21 -1.17 9.01
N GLU A 67 10.69 -2.32 8.60
CA GLU A 67 11.29 -3.16 7.55
C GLU A 67 10.20 -3.67 6.60
N ILE A 68 10.52 -3.75 5.32
CA ILE A 68 9.69 -4.43 4.32
C ILE A 68 10.54 -5.44 3.55
N ASP A 69 10.15 -6.72 3.59
CA ASP A 69 10.74 -7.78 2.77
C ASP A 69 9.91 -8.01 1.50
N PHE A 70 10.55 -7.85 0.34
CA PHE A 70 9.97 -8.09 -0.97
C PHE A 70 10.48 -9.41 -1.54
N LYS A 71 9.55 -10.25 -2.04
CA LYS A 71 9.88 -11.49 -2.76
C LYS A 71 9.13 -11.58 -4.07
N LEU A 72 9.86 -11.92 -5.14
CA LEU A 72 9.27 -12.21 -6.45
C LEU A 72 9.09 -13.71 -6.64
N ARG A 73 7.91 -14.09 -7.10
CA ARG A 73 7.60 -15.45 -7.52
C ARG A 73 7.04 -15.45 -8.94
N ASP A 74 7.61 -16.30 -9.78
CA ASP A 74 6.99 -16.70 -11.05
C ASP A 74 5.85 -17.68 -10.74
N LEU A 75 4.62 -17.33 -11.11
CA LEU A 75 3.45 -18.16 -10.86
C LEU A 75 3.34 -19.32 -11.85
N ASP A 76 4.02 -19.24 -12.98
CA ASP A 76 3.98 -20.22 -14.05
C ASP A 76 5.28 -21.08 -14.09
N ALA A 77 6.34 -20.64 -13.41
CA ALA A 77 7.54 -21.43 -13.08
C ALA A 77 7.89 -21.36 -11.57
N PRO A 78 7.04 -21.92 -10.68
CA PRO A 78 7.11 -21.69 -9.23
C PRO A 78 8.34 -22.28 -8.52
N SER A 79 9.10 -23.16 -9.19
CA SER A 79 10.36 -23.72 -8.69
C SER A 79 11.56 -22.79 -8.91
N TRP A 80 11.42 -21.74 -9.72
CA TRP A 80 12.49 -20.79 -9.97
C TRP A 80 12.46 -19.64 -8.96
N PHE A 81 13.60 -19.41 -8.31
CA PHE A 81 13.74 -18.39 -7.27
C PHE A 81 14.28 -17.10 -7.88
N HIS A 82 13.40 -16.10 -8.05
CA HIS A 82 13.78 -14.77 -8.53
C HIS A 82 14.44 -13.89 -7.45
N GLY A 83 14.32 -14.30 -6.18
CA GLY A 83 14.81 -13.53 -5.04
C GLY A 83 13.92 -12.33 -4.73
N GLY A 84 14.56 -11.21 -4.43
CA GLY A 84 13.95 -10.00 -3.90
C GLY A 84 14.90 -9.35 -2.90
N GLY A 85 14.39 -8.48 -2.04
CA GLY A 85 15.23 -7.78 -1.09
C GLY A 85 14.45 -7.17 0.06
N THR A 86 15.20 -6.82 1.09
CA THR A 86 14.69 -6.22 2.31
C THR A 86 15.13 -4.77 2.35
N ILE A 87 14.22 -3.86 2.69
CA ILE A 87 14.52 -2.44 2.86
C ILE A 87 14.21 -2.00 4.29
N GLN A 88 14.96 -1.01 4.77
CA GLN A 88 14.55 -0.23 5.93
C GLN A 88 13.50 0.79 5.47
N TYR A 89 12.38 0.82 6.17
CA TYR A 89 11.30 1.76 5.89
C TYR A 89 11.50 3.04 6.69
N VAL A 90 11.57 4.18 6.00
CA VAL A 90 11.81 5.48 6.62
C VAL A 90 10.67 6.47 6.41
N GLY A 91 9.49 5.98 5.98
CA GLY A 91 8.26 6.76 5.85
C GLY A 91 7.88 7.11 4.40
N GLU A 92 8.54 6.53 3.40
CA GLU A 92 8.29 6.77 2.00
C GLU A 92 7.12 5.93 1.43
N ASP A 93 6.18 6.57 0.75
CA ASP A 93 5.08 5.83 0.08
C ASP A 93 5.51 5.19 -1.25
N VAL A 94 6.66 5.61 -1.80
CA VAL A 94 7.17 5.13 -3.09
C VAL A 94 8.61 4.67 -2.94
N ILE A 95 8.84 3.40 -3.23
CA ILE A 95 10.17 2.79 -3.28
C ILE A 95 10.64 2.82 -4.73
N GLN A 96 11.68 3.61 -5.00
CA GLN A 96 12.28 3.74 -6.32
C GLN A 96 13.21 2.56 -6.64
N PRO A 97 13.54 2.32 -7.93
CA PRO A 97 14.59 1.38 -8.30
C PRO A 97 15.92 1.71 -7.62
N GLY A 98 16.65 0.67 -7.22
CA GLY A 98 17.98 0.78 -6.60
C GLY A 98 18.00 0.49 -5.09
N ALA A 99 16.83 0.24 -4.49
CA ALA A 99 16.74 -0.16 -3.08
C ALA A 99 17.26 -1.60 -2.86
N PHE A 100 17.09 -2.48 -3.84
CA PHE A 100 17.69 -3.82 -3.85
C PHE A 100 17.76 -4.38 -5.28
N ARG A 101 18.49 -5.50 -5.45
CA ARG A 101 18.59 -6.23 -6.72
C ARG A 101 17.95 -7.61 -6.64
N TYR A 102 17.45 -8.09 -7.77
CA TYR A 102 16.83 -9.42 -7.88
C TYR A 102 17.05 -10.00 -9.29
N LYS A 103 16.80 -11.30 -9.46
CA LYS A 103 16.88 -11.96 -10.78
C LYS A 103 15.67 -11.57 -11.62
N SER A 104 15.91 -10.91 -12.75
CA SER A 104 14.86 -10.46 -13.67
C SER A 104 13.96 -11.62 -14.13
N PRO A 105 12.69 -11.35 -14.48
CA PRO A 105 11.93 -12.26 -15.33
C PRO A 105 12.72 -12.56 -16.61
N CYS A 106 12.68 -13.82 -17.05
CA CYS A 106 13.20 -14.21 -18.35
C CYS A 106 12.53 -15.51 -18.82
N PRO A 107 11.20 -15.48 -19.08
CA PRO A 107 10.50 -16.68 -19.50
C PRO A 107 11.07 -17.17 -20.85
N PRO A 108 11.47 -18.45 -20.98
CA PRO A 108 12.03 -18.98 -22.22
C PRO A 108 10.98 -19.09 -23.34
N SER A 109 9.70 -19.12 -22.99
CA SER A 109 8.59 -19.08 -23.97
C SER A 109 7.32 -18.58 -23.30
N GLY A 110 6.44 -17.96 -24.09
CA GLY A 110 5.14 -17.49 -23.60
C GLY A 110 5.24 -16.27 -22.68
N LYS A 111 4.09 -15.94 -22.06
CA LYS A 111 3.99 -14.87 -21.06
C LYS A 111 3.76 -15.51 -19.71
N HIS A 112 4.59 -15.14 -18.74
CA HIS A 112 4.43 -15.57 -17.35
C HIS A 112 3.85 -14.43 -16.50
N ARG A 113 3.18 -14.82 -15.42
CA ARG A 113 2.66 -13.95 -14.37
C ARG A 113 3.62 -13.96 -13.20
N TYR A 114 3.98 -12.76 -12.77
CA TYR A 114 4.90 -12.56 -11.67
C TYR A 114 4.17 -11.90 -10.51
N ARG A 115 4.36 -12.45 -9.32
CA ARG A 115 3.80 -11.92 -8.08
C ARG A 115 4.92 -11.42 -7.19
N TRP A 116 4.87 -10.13 -6.88
CA TRP A 116 5.57 -9.59 -5.74
C TRP A 116 4.73 -9.83 -4.48
N LYS A 117 5.39 -10.24 -3.40
CA LYS A 117 4.87 -10.21 -2.03
C LYS A 117 5.70 -9.21 -1.23
N ALA A 118 5.03 -8.32 -0.50
CA ALA A 118 5.63 -7.43 0.48
C ALA A 118 5.23 -7.87 1.88
N THR A 119 6.18 -8.04 2.78
CA THR A 119 5.96 -8.41 4.18
C THR A 119 6.47 -7.28 5.07
N ALA A 120 5.56 -6.55 5.72
CA ALA A 120 5.87 -5.44 6.62
C ALA A 120 6.16 -5.97 8.03
N LYS A 121 7.25 -5.51 8.65
CA LYS A 121 7.69 -5.96 9.98
C LYS A 121 8.01 -4.83 10.94
N ASN A 122 7.84 -5.09 12.23
CA ASN A 122 8.26 -4.19 13.31
C ASN A 122 9.77 -4.33 13.63
N ALA A 123 10.25 -3.57 14.61
CA ALA A 123 11.66 -3.58 15.04
C ALA A 123 12.11 -4.89 15.70
N ASP A 124 11.17 -5.67 16.24
CA ASP A 124 11.43 -6.99 16.81
C ASP A 124 11.49 -8.09 15.74
N GLY A 125 11.14 -7.77 14.49
CA GLY A 125 11.10 -8.68 13.35
C GLY A 125 9.75 -9.40 13.17
N ASP A 126 8.73 -9.06 13.97
CA ASP A 126 7.40 -9.62 13.83
C ASP A 126 6.71 -9.10 12.57
N VAL A 127 5.96 -9.98 11.91
CA VAL A 127 5.15 -9.62 10.74
C VAL A 127 3.90 -8.87 11.19
N LEU A 128 3.74 -7.65 10.71
CA LEU A 128 2.57 -6.82 10.96
C LEU A 128 1.50 -7.01 9.87
N ALA A 129 1.92 -7.12 8.60
CA ALA A 129 1.02 -7.37 7.48
C ALA A 129 1.76 -7.93 6.26
N GLU A 130 1.00 -8.50 5.32
CA GLU A 130 1.49 -8.87 4.00
C GLU A 130 0.57 -8.32 2.91
N ALA A 131 1.16 -7.94 1.79
CA ALA A 131 0.45 -7.55 0.58
C ALA A 131 1.02 -8.28 -0.64
N LYS A 132 0.23 -8.40 -1.70
CA LYS A 132 0.63 -9.06 -2.97
C LYS A 132 0.18 -8.23 -4.15
N SER A 133 1.01 -8.18 -5.19
CA SER A 133 0.70 -7.53 -6.45
C SER A 133 1.19 -8.39 -7.61
N ILE A 134 0.39 -8.50 -8.68
CA ILE A 134 0.64 -9.41 -9.81
C ILE A 134 0.62 -8.63 -11.12
N LYS A 135 1.64 -8.82 -11.96
CA LYS A 135 1.64 -8.37 -13.36
C LYS A 135 2.28 -9.40 -14.28
N HIS A 136 1.97 -9.27 -15.57
CA HIS A 136 2.75 -9.93 -16.62
C HIS A 136 4.05 -9.15 -16.84
N TYR A 137 5.09 -9.86 -17.23
CA TYR A 137 6.32 -9.25 -17.74
C TYR A 137 6.08 -8.65 -19.15
N PRO A 138 6.56 -7.41 -19.44
CA PRO A 138 6.23 -6.64 -20.65
C PRO A 138 7.02 -7.02 -21.93
#